data_AF-V9FFP9-F1
#
_entry.id   AF-V9FFP9-F1
#
_cell.length_a   1.000
_cell.length_b   1.000
_cell.length_c   1.000
_cell.angle_alpha   90.00
_cell.angle_beta   90.00
_cell.angle_gamma   90.00
#
_symmetry.space_group_name_H-M   'P 1'
#
loop_
_entity.id
_entity.type
_entity.pdbx_description
1 polymer ?
#
loop_
_entity_poly.entity_id
_entity_poly.type
_entity_poly.pdbx_seq_one_letter_code
_entity_poly.pdbx_strand_id
1 'polypeptide(L)'
;MDLNTAWLEVARFQETGIATSGHLYANDQENALVHDFLEKIPIAMLFACLQDASNRGSAKQVKQTCDCINRVLGAEGDGTSLFFQPDIVPFVLAGLAHVEKEARTLVVNQFIAHLGRKPSLDQVRVVADPLVLEQVCAIIADEDIEVASKASTVLEMFSNTSDSGIYQAVLDSLEAKAQSSEITENSIEFMRYLETIVKICAQKDEHMEYGTSSGAIDLVLNCLKSDDPLFLMNVVDLVPAVCQTKIGVQYIFQSGTLKTLLAMTEDPFVGGNAVRLVGEVSATAASLNIESWSWSDATLSKAFLETVESKMQSSDSLQQIAAMDALAAFASSSDKELQLLLQHRSICQMWLQLGSSAKMPVKANCYHSLARVIGAHTRLSKQPEQMPEENAGVWNLCERLFNSLGSECGQQSTMVLLMNALKQPFEELRTSVFHVLRSVAAQNNPWGMRALLSYGGFFEFLMDRTTEPTKETREWKFAVLDAVLASPFQPLLDASLREKLQASLRRGPYAGAAAPAEMELESA
;
A
#
# COMPACT_ATOMS: atom_id res chain seq x y z
N MET A 1 3.20 -51.47 9.91
CA MET A 1 1.99 -51.26 10.73
C MET A 1 0.78 -51.24 9.79
N ASP A 2 -0.37 -51.78 10.19
CA ASP A 2 -1.60 -51.68 9.38
C ASP A 2 -2.32 -50.34 9.59
N LEU A 3 -3.12 -49.92 8.62
CA LEU A 3 -3.85 -48.63 8.63
C LEU A 3 -4.83 -48.52 9.82
N ASN A 4 -5.42 -49.64 10.26
CA ASN A 4 -6.39 -49.63 11.35
C ASN A 4 -5.73 -49.29 12.69
N THR A 5 -4.55 -49.84 12.95
CA THR A 5 -3.73 -49.53 14.12
C THR A 5 -3.27 -48.08 14.07
N ALA A 6 -2.87 -47.59 12.88
CA ALA A 6 -2.48 -46.20 12.70
C ALA A 6 -3.62 -45.22 13.01
N TRP A 7 -4.85 -45.51 12.56
CA TRP A 7 -6.03 -44.70 12.86
C TRP A 7 -6.36 -44.60 14.35
N LEU A 8 -6.17 -45.69 15.11
CA LEU A 8 -6.36 -45.69 16.56
C LEU A 8 -5.35 -44.77 17.26
N GLU A 9 -4.08 -44.84 16.88
CA GLU A 9 -3.05 -43.98 17.45
C GLU A 9 -3.21 -42.51 17.02
N VAL A 10 -3.64 -42.23 15.77
CA VAL A 10 -3.98 -40.86 15.31
C VAL A 10 -5.12 -40.27 16.14
N ALA A 11 -6.19 -41.03 16.38
CA ALA A 11 -7.31 -40.58 17.22
C ALA A 11 -6.85 -40.32 18.66
N ARG A 12 -6.05 -41.23 19.24
CA ARG A 12 -5.49 -41.08 20.58
C ARG A 12 -4.58 -39.87 20.68
N PHE A 13 -3.75 -39.63 19.66
CA PHE A 13 -2.86 -38.48 19.62
C PHE A 13 -3.64 -37.17 19.61
N GLN A 14 -4.74 -37.07 18.85
CA GLN A 14 -5.62 -35.90 18.91
C GLN A 14 -6.20 -35.65 20.31
N GLU A 15 -6.66 -36.70 21.00
CA GLU A 15 -7.22 -36.57 22.35
C GLU A 15 -6.20 -36.11 23.40
N THR A 16 -4.91 -36.42 23.18
CA THR A 16 -3.80 -35.98 24.04
C THR A 16 -3.35 -34.54 23.80
N GLY A 17 -3.97 -33.83 22.85
CA GLY A 17 -3.69 -32.41 22.61
C GLY A 17 -4.04 -31.58 23.84
N ILE A 18 -3.02 -31.04 24.52
CA ILE A 18 -3.25 -30.03 25.54
C ILE A 18 -3.91 -28.85 24.81
N ALA A 19 -5.05 -28.37 25.31
CA ALA A 19 -5.69 -27.16 24.84
C ALA A 19 -4.81 -25.94 25.16
N THR A 20 -3.68 -25.77 24.49
CA THR A 20 -2.90 -24.54 24.51
C THR A 20 -3.46 -23.60 23.46
N SER A 21 -4.62 -23.03 23.78
CA SER A 21 -5.03 -21.75 23.24
C SER A 21 -3.91 -20.73 23.51
N GLY A 22 -3.14 -20.36 22.48
CA GLY A 22 -2.43 -19.06 22.47
C GLY A 22 -0.93 -19.03 22.76
N HIS A 23 -0.17 -20.14 22.68
CA HIS A 23 1.29 -20.06 22.72
C HIS A 23 1.92 -20.39 21.36
N LEU A 24 2.80 -19.50 20.89
CA LEU A 24 3.56 -19.60 19.63
C LEU A 24 4.61 -20.72 19.61
N TYR A 25 4.80 -21.45 20.72
CA TYR A 25 5.85 -22.45 20.89
C TYR A 25 5.24 -23.75 21.44
N ALA A 26 5.64 -24.89 20.87
CA ALA A 26 5.46 -26.18 21.52
C ALA A 26 6.28 -26.18 22.82
N ASN A 27 5.65 -26.45 23.96
CA ASN A 27 6.39 -26.63 25.21
C ASN A 27 7.16 -27.96 25.18
N ASP A 28 8.17 -28.15 26.04
CA ASP A 28 8.98 -29.40 26.06
C ASP A 28 8.12 -30.67 26.18
N GLN A 29 6.97 -30.55 26.84
CA GLN A 29 5.97 -31.60 26.99
C GLN A 29 5.31 -31.97 25.65
N GLU A 30 4.99 -30.99 24.81
CA GLU A 30 4.42 -31.18 23.47
C GLU A 30 5.43 -31.83 22.54
N ASN A 31 6.70 -31.42 22.59
CA ASN A 31 7.78 -32.05 21.84
C ASN A 31 7.97 -33.52 22.25
N ALA A 32 7.88 -33.83 23.55
CA ALA A 32 7.94 -35.22 24.03
C ALA A 32 6.75 -36.06 23.54
N LEU A 33 5.52 -35.51 23.54
CA LEU A 33 4.34 -36.20 23.02
C LEU A 33 4.45 -36.48 21.52
N VAL A 34 4.99 -35.56 20.73
CA VAL A 34 5.23 -35.75 19.30
C VAL A 34 6.32 -36.81 19.08
N HIS A 35 7.39 -36.81 19.87
CA HIS A 35 8.44 -37.82 19.79
C HIS A 35 7.89 -39.23 20.09
N ASP A 36 7.18 -39.40 21.21
CA ASP A 36 6.54 -40.68 21.58
C ASP A 36 5.52 -41.17 20.55
N PHE A 37 4.87 -40.24 19.85
CA PHE A 37 3.96 -40.54 18.77
C PHE A 37 4.70 -41.01 17.51
N LEU A 38 5.76 -40.32 17.11
CA LEU A 38 6.57 -40.66 15.93
C LEU A 38 7.33 -41.99 16.08
N GLU A 39 7.68 -42.40 17.31
CA GLU A 39 8.22 -43.74 17.57
C GLU A 39 7.23 -44.86 17.20
N LYS A 40 5.92 -44.59 17.27
CA LYS A 40 4.86 -45.56 16.95
C LYS A 40 4.40 -45.42 15.50
N ILE A 41 4.22 -44.18 15.05
CA ILE A 41 3.64 -43.84 13.76
C ILE A 41 4.68 -43.07 12.93
N PRO A 42 5.34 -43.72 11.96
CA PRO A 42 6.22 -43.02 11.03
C PRO A 42 5.44 -41.96 10.24
N ILE A 43 6.11 -40.86 9.89
CA ILE A 43 5.51 -39.76 9.11
C ILE A 43 4.82 -40.28 7.83
N ALA A 44 5.47 -41.20 7.10
CA ALA A 44 4.90 -41.82 5.90
C ALA A 44 3.52 -42.47 6.14
N MET A 45 3.28 -43.00 7.34
CA MET A 45 1.99 -43.60 7.71
C MET A 45 0.90 -42.54 7.94
N LEU A 46 1.25 -41.34 8.42
CA LEU A 46 0.29 -40.23 8.55
C LEU A 46 -0.22 -39.78 7.18
N PHE A 47 0.67 -39.67 6.20
CA PHE A 47 0.29 -39.34 4.82
C PHE A 47 -0.52 -40.47 4.17
N ALA A 48 -0.20 -41.74 4.48
CA ALA A 48 -1.02 -42.88 4.05
C ALA A 48 -2.44 -42.85 4.67
N CYS A 49 -2.58 -42.46 5.94
CA CYS A 49 -3.88 -42.24 6.59
C CYS A 49 -4.65 -41.10 5.92
N LEU A 50 -3.99 -40.00 5.54
CA LEU A 50 -4.64 -38.89 4.83
C LEU A 50 -5.20 -39.36 3.48
N GLN A 51 -4.41 -40.11 2.70
CA GLN A 51 -4.86 -40.67 1.43
C GLN A 51 -6.01 -41.67 1.61
N ASP A 52 -5.94 -42.55 2.62
CA ASP A 52 -7.03 -43.48 2.94
C ASP A 52 -8.33 -42.75 3.34
N ALA A 53 -8.23 -41.67 4.13
CA ALA A 53 -9.39 -40.86 4.51
C ALA A 53 -10.06 -40.19 3.31
N SER A 54 -9.25 -39.64 2.40
CA SER A 54 -9.73 -39.00 1.18
C SER A 54 -10.35 -40.01 0.22
N ASN A 55 -9.71 -41.17 0.02
CA ASN A 55 -10.27 -42.26 -0.81
C ASN A 55 -11.63 -42.75 -0.30
N ARG A 56 -11.88 -42.66 1.02
CA ARG A 56 -13.16 -42.99 1.65
C ARG A 56 -14.17 -41.84 1.65
N GLY A 57 -13.78 -40.64 1.22
CA GLY A 57 -14.61 -39.44 1.24
C GLY A 57 -14.93 -38.93 2.65
N SER A 58 -14.06 -39.21 3.63
CA SER A 58 -14.32 -38.91 5.04
C SER A 58 -13.71 -37.58 5.47
N ALA A 59 -14.42 -36.48 5.23
CA ALA A 59 -13.95 -35.12 5.56
C ALA A 59 -13.53 -34.96 7.04
N LYS A 60 -14.21 -35.66 7.96
CA LYS A 60 -13.83 -35.69 9.38
C LYS A 60 -12.44 -36.29 9.58
N GLN A 61 -12.16 -37.44 8.96
CA GLN A 61 -10.88 -38.13 9.09
C GLN A 61 -9.75 -37.43 8.35
N VAL A 62 -10.05 -36.78 7.22
CA VAL A 62 -9.12 -35.88 6.53
C VAL A 62 -8.68 -34.77 7.47
N LYS A 63 -9.64 -34.05 8.06
CA LYS A 63 -9.36 -32.99 9.04
C LYS A 63 -8.55 -33.49 10.23
N GLN A 64 -8.95 -34.61 10.83
CA GLN A 64 -8.24 -35.21 11.97
C GLN A 64 -6.78 -35.53 11.64
N THR A 65 -6.52 -36.06 10.44
CA THR A 65 -5.16 -36.41 10.01
C THR A 65 -4.36 -35.15 9.69
N CYS A 66 -4.96 -34.16 9.01
CA CYS A 66 -4.31 -32.88 8.75
C CYS A 66 -3.93 -32.16 10.05
N ASP A 67 -4.81 -32.15 11.05
CA ASP A 67 -4.53 -31.57 12.38
C ASP A 67 -3.34 -32.29 13.06
N CYS A 68 -3.26 -33.62 12.93
CA CYS A 68 -2.14 -34.40 13.47
C CYS A 68 -0.83 -34.09 12.74
N ILE A 69 -0.83 -34.06 11.40
CA ILE A 69 0.34 -33.70 10.61
C ILE A 69 0.78 -32.27 10.95
N ASN A 70 -0.15 -31.34 11.08
CA ASN A 70 0.13 -29.96 11.45
C ASN A 70 0.87 -29.87 12.79
N ARG A 71 0.40 -30.63 13.78
CA ARG A 71 0.98 -30.71 15.12
C ARG A 71 2.38 -31.33 15.11
N VAL A 72 2.55 -32.42 14.37
CA VAL A 72 3.84 -33.12 14.21
C VAL A 72 4.89 -32.23 13.54
N LEU A 73 4.54 -31.56 12.43
CA LEU A 73 5.48 -30.70 11.71
C LEU A 73 5.76 -29.39 12.45
N GLY A 74 4.75 -28.85 13.14
CA GLY A 74 4.88 -27.61 13.91
C GLY A 74 5.77 -27.74 15.16
N ALA A 75 5.96 -28.95 15.67
CA ALA A 75 6.81 -29.24 16.82
C ALA A 75 8.29 -29.17 16.44
N GLU A 76 9.05 -28.38 17.19
CA GLU A 76 10.49 -28.25 17.02
C GLU A 76 11.17 -29.23 17.97
N GLY A 77 11.28 -30.49 17.55
CA GLY A 77 12.31 -31.36 18.12
C GLY A 77 13.68 -30.69 17.96
N ASP A 78 14.51 -30.77 19.02
CA ASP A 78 15.98 -30.58 19.10
C ASP A 78 16.71 -29.53 18.22
N GLY A 79 16.01 -28.62 17.56
CA GLY A 79 16.53 -27.67 16.57
C GLY A 79 16.53 -28.18 15.11
N THR A 80 16.10 -29.42 14.84
CA THR A 80 15.99 -30.00 13.50
C THR A 80 14.53 -30.16 13.09
N SER A 81 13.91 -29.07 12.59
CA SER A 81 12.54 -29.14 12.08
C SER A 81 12.42 -30.23 11.00
N LEU A 82 11.51 -31.18 11.23
CA LEU A 82 11.18 -32.26 10.29
C LEU A 82 10.81 -31.73 8.90
N PHE A 83 10.29 -30.50 8.85
CA PHE A 83 9.90 -29.82 7.61
C PHE A 83 11.09 -29.45 6.72
N PHE A 84 12.32 -29.38 7.24
CA PHE A 84 13.52 -29.10 6.44
C PHE A 84 14.38 -30.35 6.20
N GLN A 85 13.81 -31.54 6.33
CA GLN A 85 14.48 -32.80 6.00
C GLN A 85 14.18 -33.21 4.56
N PRO A 86 15.15 -33.71 3.77
CA PRO A 86 14.92 -34.10 2.37
C PRO A 86 13.77 -35.10 2.17
N ASP A 87 13.56 -35.99 3.14
CA ASP A 87 12.50 -37.00 3.12
C ASP A 87 11.08 -36.39 3.14
N ILE A 88 10.93 -35.10 3.47
CA ILE A 88 9.63 -34.42 3.48
C ILE A 88 9.14 -34.05 2.08
N VAL A 89 10.04 -33.87 1.11
CA VAL A 89 9.74 -33.31 -0.22
C VAL A 89 8.66 -34.12 -0.95
N PRO A 90 8.70 -35.47 -1.00
CA PRO A 90 7.63 -36.25 -1.64
C PRO A 90 6.26 -36.03 -0.99
N PHE A 91 6.21 -35.80 0.32
CA PHE A 91 4.97 -35.59 1.06
C PHE A 91 4.42 -34.17 0.86
N VAL A 92 5.31 -33.18 0.78
CA VAL A 92 4.96 -31.81 0.37
C VAL A 92 4.33 -31.82 -1.01
N LEU A 93 4.98 -32.44 -2.00
CA LEU A 93 4.44 -32.55 -3.36
C LEU A 93 3.08 -33.24 -3.38
N ALA A 94 2.95 -34.37 -2.68
CA ALA A 94 1.68 -35.09 -2.59
C ALA A 94 0.57 -34.26 -1.95
N GLY A 95 0.88 -33.48 -0.90
CA GLY A 95 -0.09 -32.63 -0.22
C GLY A 95 -0.50 -31.40 -1.04
N LEU A 96 0.44 -30.80 -1.77
CA LEU A 96 0.18 -29.68 -2.69
C LEU A 96 -0.72 -30.10 -3.88
N ALA A 97 -0.53 -31.31 -4.40
CA ALA A 97 -1.32 -31.87 -5.50
C ALA A 97 -2.58 -32.63 -5.04
N HIS A 98 -2.89 -32.61 -3.74
CA HIS A 98 -3.96 -33.43 -3.17
C HIS A 98 -5.35 -32.90 -3.53
N VAL A 99 -6.33 -33.80 -3.71
CA VAL A 99 -7.71 -33.44 -4.08
C VAL A 99 -8.44 -32.68 -2.97
N GLU A 100 -8.18 -33.01 -1.71
CA GLU A 100 -8.77 -32.35 -0.54
C GLU A 100 -8.15 -30.96 -0.31
N LYS A 101 -9.00 -29.93 -0.20
CA LYS A 101 -8.61 -28.56 0.13
C LYS A 101 -7.81 -28.49 1.45
N GLU A 102 -8.22 -29.26 2.45
CA GLU A 102 -7.61 -29.28 3.78
C GLU A 102 -6.14 -29.71 3.72
N ALA A 103 -5.79 -30.63 2.81
CA ALA A 103 -4.42 -31.08 2.62
C ALA A 103 -3.57 -29.98 1.95
N ARG A 104 -4.07 -29.34 0.90
CA ARG A 104 -3.37 -28.23 0.24
C ARG A 104 -3.17 -27.05 1.19
N THR A 105 -4.23 -26.67 1.91
CA THR A 105 -4.22 -25.64 2.96
C THR A 105 -3.16 -25.92 4.03
N LEU A 106 -3.09 -27.18 4.49
CA LEU A 106 -2.10 -27.60 5.47
C LEU A 106 -0.67 -27.32 4.97
N VAL A 107 -0.34 -27.74 3.75
CA VAL A 107 1.03 -27.60 3.24
C VAL A 107 1.43 -26.13 3.08
N VAL A 108 0.57 -25.28 2.51
CA VAL A 108 0.89 -23.84 2.38
C VAL A 108 1.01 -23.16 3.75
N ASN A 109 0.21 -23.56 4.74
CA ASN A 109 0.35 -23.07 6.12
C ASN A 109 1.67 -23.52 6.76
N GLN A 110 2.12 -24.74 6.51
CA GLN A 110 3.39 -25.25 7.01
C GLN A 110 4.57 -24.46 6.42
N PHE A 111 4.55 -24.16 5.12
CA PHE A 111 5.53 -23.24 4.52
C PHE A 111 5.53 -21.88 5.20
N ILE A 112 4.37 -21.24 5.34
CA ILE A 112 4.26 -19.91 5.99
C ILE A 112 4.81 -19.96 7.42
N ALA A 113 4.43 -20.97 8.20
CA ALA A 113 4.86 -21.12 9.58
C ALA A 113 6.38 -21.33 9.68
N HIS A 114 6.96 -22.21 8.88
CA HIS A 114 8.37 -22.56 8.95
C HIS A 114 9.28 -21.50 8.32
N LEU A 115 8.93 -20.94 7.15
CA LEU A 115 9.68 -19.84 6.54
C LEU A 115 9.60 -18.56 7.38
N GLY A 116 8.46 -18.31 8.04
CA GLY A 116 8.28 -17.18 8.97
C GLY A 116 9.24 -17.19 10.16
N ARG A 117 9.81 -18.36 10.52
CA ARG A 117 10.84 -18.51 11.56
C ARG A 117 12.24 -18.12 11.10
N LYS A 118 12.40 -17.69 9.83
CA LYS A 118 13.67 -17.29 9.22
C LYS A 118 14.75 -18.38 9.32
N PRO A 119 14.48 -19.58 8.76
CA PRO A 119 15.43 -20.69 8.74
C PRO A 119 16.71 -20.33 7.98
N SER A 120 17.76 -21.16 8.11
CA SER A 120 18.98 -20.99 7.34
C SER A 120 18.75 -21.22 5.84
N LEU A 121 19.61 -20.65 4.99
CA LEU A 121 19.52 -20.85 3.54
C LEU A 121 19.56 -22.33 3.15
N ASP A 122 20.39 -23.13 3.84
CA ASP A 122 20.49 -24.57 3.58
C ASP A 122 19.18 -25.31 3.91
N GLN A 123 18.48 -24.90 4.98
CA GLN A 123 17.16 -25.43 5.31
C GLN A 123 16.12 -25.05 4.26
N VAL A 124 16.09 -23.78 3.83
CA VAL A 124 15.17 -23.31 2.77
C VAL A 124 15.40 -24.10 1.48
N ARG A 125 16.66 -24.35 1.11
CA ARG A 125 17.02 -25.09 -0.12
C ARG A 125 16.49 -26.52 -0.17
N VAL A 126 16.27 -27.16 0.98
CA VAL A 126 15.67 -28.51 1.03
C VAL A 126 14.24 -28.48 0.48
N VAL A 127 13.48 -27.43 0.81
CA VAL A 127 12.06 -27.32 0.44
C VAL A 127 11.81 -26.37 -0.72
N ALA A 128 12.83 -25.62 -1.17
CA ALA A 128 12.85 -24.91 -2.45
C ALA A 128 13.30 -25.82 -3.60
N ASP A 129 12.94 -27.11 -3.53
CA ASP A 129 13.14 -28.06 -4.63
C ASP A 129 12.40 -27.57 -5.90
N PRO A 130 12.99 -27.70 -7.10
CA PRO A 130 12.37 -27.19 -8.32
C PRO A 130 10.94 -27.69 -8.57
N LEU A 131 10.65 -28.96 -8.25
CA LEU A 131 9.30 -29.52 -8.41
C LEU A 131 8.33 -28.94 -7.38
N VAL A 132 8.82 -28.66 -6.17
CA VAL A 132 8.02 -28.01 -5.13
C VAL A 132 7.68 -26.59 -5.54
N LEU A 133 8.66 -25.82 -6.02
CA LEU A 133 8.42 -24.45 -6.49
C LEU A 133 7.42 -24.42 -7.66
N GLU A 134 7.58 -25.30 -8.64
CA GLU A 134 6.65 -25.44 -9.76
C GLU A 134 5.23 -25.78 -9.28
N GLN A 135 5.11 -26.70 -8.32
CA GLN A 135 3.81 -27.10 -7.78
C GLN A 135 3.15 -25.99 -6.95
N VAL A 136 3.91 -25.22 -6.17
CA VAL A 136 3.38 -24.05 -5.45
C VAL A 136 2.94 -22.97 -6.46
N CYS A 137 3.68 -22.77 -7.56
CA CYS A 137 3.24 -21.88 -8.64
C CYS A 137 1.93 -22.34 -9.26
N ALA A 138 1.74 -23.64 -9.50
CA ALA A 138 0.48 -24.17 -10.02
C ALA A 138 -0.73 -23.90 -9.09
N ILE A 139 -0.51 -23.87 -7.77
CA ILE A 139 -1.57 -23.59 -6.78
C ILE A 139 -2.06 -22.13 -6.83
N ILE A 140 -1.34 -21.21 -7.47
CA ILE A 140 -1.85 -19.85 -7.68
C ILE A 140 -3.20 -19.86 -8.44
N ALA A 141 -3.41 -20.86 -9.29
CA ALA A 141 -4.65 -21.10 -10.02
C ALA A 141 -5.68 -21.98 -9.26
N ASP A 142 -5.50 -22.24 -7.96
CA ASP A 142 -6.44 -23.05 -7.18
C ASP A 142 -7.84 -22.44 -7.19
N GLU A 143 -8.86 -23.31 -7.28
CA GLU A 143 -10.27 -22.92 -7.20
C GLU A 143 -10.59 -22.23 -5.86
N ASP A 144 -9.89 -22.62 -4.80
CA ASP A 144 -10.02 -21.99 -3.49
C ASP A 144 -9.10 -20.77 -3.34
N ILE A 145 -9.73 -19.60 -3.16
CA ILE A 145 -9.03 -18.32 -3.05
C ILE A 145 -8.10 -18.24 -1.83
N GLU A 146 -8.41 -18.93 -0.73
CA GLU A 146 -7.58 -18.93 0.47
C GLU A 146 -6.28 -19.69 0.21
N VAL A 147 -6.38 -20.86 -0.44
CA VAL A 147 -5.22 -21.68 -0.81
C VAL A 147 -4.33 -20.92 -1.80
N ALA A 148 -4.91 -20.35 -2.87
CA ALA A 148 -4.17 -19.58 -3.87
C ALA A 148 -3.47 -18.35 -3.26
N SER A 149 -4.15 -17.61 -2.38
CA SER A 149 -3.57 -16.44 -1.70
C SER A 149 -2.41 -16.83 -0.78
N LYS A 150 -2.53 -17.96 -0.07
CA LYS A 150 -1.44 -18.49 0.76
C LYS A 150 -0.26 -18.97 -0.08
N ALA A 151 -0.50 -19.56 -1.25
CA ALA A 151 0.57 -19.93 -2.17
C ALA A 151 1.37 -18.71 -2.66
N SER A 152 0.70 -17.60 -3.01
CA SER A 152 1.39 -16.31 -3.31
C SER A 152 2.30 -15.90 -2.15
N THR A 153 1.77 -15.97 -0.92
CA THR A 153 2.53 -15.62 0.28
C THR A 153 3.77 -16.51 0.45
N VAL A 154 3.65 -17.82 0.19
CA VAL A 154 4.78 -18.76 0.25
C VAL A 154 5.84 -18.40 -0.79
N LEU A 155 5.46 -18.11 -2.03
CA LEU A 155 6.40 -17.71 -3.09
C LEU A 155 7.08 -16.37 -2.79
N GLU A 156 6.37 -15.42 -2.19
CA GLU A 156 6.93 -14.16 -1.71
C GLU A 156 7.98 -14.40 -0.60
N MET A 157 7.72 -15.32 0.33
CA MET A 157 8.68 -15.69 1.38
C MET A 157 9.91 -16.39 0.83
N PHE A 158 9.74 -17.32 -0.11
CA PHE A 158 10.85 -17.96 -0.81
C PHE A 158 11.73 -16.94 -1.52
N SER A 159 11.11 -16.06 -2.30
CA SER A 159 11.80 -15.05 -3.10
C SER A 159 12.57 -14.04 -2.24
N ASN A 160 12.06 -13.71 -1.04
CA ASN A 160 12.73 -12.78 -0.14
C ASN A 160 13.92 -13.40 0.63
N THR A 161 14.18 -14.71 0.47
CA THR A 161 15.33 -15.37 1.08
C THR A 161 16.63 -14.82 0.49
N SER A 162 17.44 -14.17 1.32
CA SER A 162 18.65 -13.46 0.89
C SER A 162 19.69 -14.41 0.29
N ASP A 163 20.41 -13.94 -0.73
CA ASP A 163 21.52 -14.64 -1.42
C ASP A 163 21.16 -16.06 -1.94
N SER A 164 19.87 -16.30 -2.20
CA SER A 164 19.37 -17.64 -2.52
C SER A 164 19.31 -17.94 -4.01
N GLY A 165 19.08 -16.93 -4.85
CA GLY A 165 18.73 -17.09 -6.27
C GLY A 165 17.35 -17.74 -6.51
N ILE A 166 16.61 -18.08 -5.45
CA ILE A 166 15.32 -18.80 -5.56
C ILE A 166 14.27 -17.97 -6.30
N TYR A 167 14.29 -16.65 -6.14
CA TYR A 167 13.36 -15.74 -6.80
C TYR A 167 13.39 -15.87 -8.33
N GLN A 168 14.54 -16.19 -8.93
CA GLN A 168 14.67 -16.36 -10.39
C GLN A 168 13.85 -17.56 -10.86
N ALA A 169 14.06 -18.71 -10.21
CA ALA A 169 13.31 -19.94 -10.52
C ALA A 169 11.80 -19.77 -10.28
N VAL A 170 11.42 -19.02 -9.24
CA VAL A 170 10.00 -18.71 -8.95
C VAL A 170 9.41 -17.83 -10.05
N LEU A 171 10.10 -16.75 -10.44
CA LEU A 171 9.61 -15.84 -11.49
C LEU A 171 9.51 -16.55 -12.84
N ASP A 172 10.50 -17.34 -13.22
CA ASP A 172 10.48 -18.13 -14.46
C ASP A 172 9.29 -19.11 -14.47
N SER A 173 9.04 -19.79 -13.34
CA SER A 173 7.93 -20.74 -13.24
C SER A 173 6.56 -20.04 -13.27
N LEU A 174 6.42 -18.87 -12.63
CA LEU A 174 5.20 -18.09 -12.66
C LEU A 174 4.92 -17.56 -14.07
N GLU A 175 5.93 -17.03 -14.76
CA GLU A 175 5.83 -16.55 -16.13
C GLU A 175 5.41 -17.68 -17.09
N ALA A 176 6.09 -18.83 -17.02
CA ALA A 176 5.78 -19.99 -17.84
C ALA A 176 4.35 -20.50 -17.62
N LYS A 177 3.88 -20.52 -16.36
CA LYS A 177 2.50 -20.93 -16.04
C LYS A 177 1.47 -19.91 -16.50
N ALA A 178 1.71 -18.62 -16.31
CA ALA A 178 0.81 -17.56 -16.75
C ALA A 178 0.62 -17.54 -18.27
N GLN A 179 1.66 -17.89 -19.04
CA GLN A 179 1.62 -17.99 -20.51
C GLN A 179 1.15 -19.36 -21.04
N SER A 180 0.89 -20.32 -20.16
CA SER A 180 0.49 -21.67 -20.57
C SER A 180 -0.95 -21.71 -21.10
N SER A 181 -1.27 -22.70 -21.93
CA SER A 181 -2.63 -22.90 -22.43
C SER A 181 -3.65 -23.31 -21.37
N GLU A 182 -3.20 -23.62 -20.14
CA GLU A 182 -4.06 -23.98 -19.01
C GLU A 182 -4.73 -22.75 -18.40
N ILE A 183 -4.11 -21.58 -18.53
CA ILE A 183 -4.58 -20.33 -17.95
C ILE A 183 -5.26 -19.51 -19.05
N THR A 184 -6.52 -19.15 -18.80
CA THR A 184 -7.27 -18.31 -19.75
C THR A 184 -6.82 -16.86 -19.58
N GLU A 185 -6.53 -16.19 -20.69
CA GLU A 185 -6.18 -14.76 -20.69
C GLU A 185 -7.30 -13.94 -20.04
N ASN A 186 -6.92 -12.90 -19.29
CA ASN A 186 -7.82 -12.03 -18.52
C ASN A 186 -8.66 -12.72 -17.42
N SER A 187 -8.38 -13.99 -17.09
CA SER A 187 -9.09 -14.70 -16.01
C SER A 187 -8.62 -14.25 -14.61
N ILE A 188 -9.36 -14.67 -13.58
CA ILE A 188 -9.01 -14.41 -12.18
C ILE A 188 -7.67 -15.08 -11.84
N GLU A 189 -7.45 -16.30 -12.32
CA GLU A 189 -6.21 -17.05 -12.13
C GLU A 189 -5.04 -16.32 -12.80
N PHE A 190 -5.22 -15.83 -14.02
CA PHE A 190 -4.21 -15.04 -14.72
C PHE A 190 -3.84 -13.78 -13.92
N MET A 191 -4.83 -13.03 -13.42
CA MET A 191 -4.60 -11.87 -12.56
C MET A 191 -3.80 -12.22 -11.30
N ARG A 192 -4.06 -13.36 -10.65
CA ARG A 192 -3.29 -13.79 -9.48
C ARG A 192 -1.82 -14.05 -9.80
N TYR A 193 -1.51 -14.59 -10.98
CA TYR A 193 -0.12 -14.73 -11.44
C TYR A 193 0.53 -13.36 -11.62
N LEU A 194 -0.12 -12.42 -12.32
CA LEU A 194 0.40 -11.07 -12.53
C LEU A 194 0.66 -10.36 -11.20
N GLU A 195 -0.29 -10.43 -10.27
CA GLU A 195 -0.14 -9.86 -8.92
C GLU A 195 1.04 -10.47 -8.16
N THR A 196 1.21 -11.80 -8.21
CA THR A 196 2.28 -12.50 -7.51
C THR A 196 3.65 -12.12 -8.08
N ILE A 197 3.77 -12.06 -9.42
CA ILE A 197 4.99 -11.60 -10.11
C ILE A 197 5.36 -10.18 -9.64
N VAL A 198 4.40 -9.25 -9.67
CA VAL A 198 4.66 -7.86 -9.27
C VAL A 198 5.05 -7.76 -7.80
N LYS A 199 4.38 -8.50 -6.90
CA LYS A 199 4.72 -8.52 -5.47
C LYS A 199 6.15 -9.00 -5.23
N ILE A 200 6.59 -10.05 -5.91
CA ILE A 200 7.95 -10.58 -5.79
C ILE A 200 8.97 -9.56 -6.32
N CYS A 201 8.74 -9.00 -7.51
CA CYS A 201 9.62 -8.00 -8.11
C CYS A 201 9.71 -6.73 -7.26
N ALA A 202 8.62 -6.30 -6.63
CA ALA A 202 8.56 -5.09 -5.80
C ALA A 202 9.38 -5.18 -4.51
N GLN A 203 9.82 -6.38 -4.09
CA GLN A 203 10.56 -6.57 -2.84
C GLN A 203 11.95 -5.92 -2.86
N LYS A 204 12.66 -5.97 -3.99
CA LYS A 204 14.07 -5.53 -4.12
C LYS A 204 14.36 -5.08 -5.55
N ASP A 205 15.30 -4.13 -5.70
CA ASP A 205 15.80 -3.68 -7.02
C ASP A 205 16.32 -4.86 -7.86
N GLU A 206 17.03 -5.82 -7.24
CA GLU A 206 17.56 -7.02 -7.91
C GLU A 206 16.45 -7.93 -8.48
N HIS A 207 15.33 -8.08 -7.78
CA HIS A 207 14.21 -8.90 -8.25
C HIS A 207 13.52 -8.21 -9.44
N MET A 208 13.33 -6.90 -9.35
CA MET A 208 12.77 -6.10 -10.44
C MET A 208 13.69 -6.09 -11.67
N GLU A 209 15.00 -5.99 -11.49
CA GLU A 209 15.98 -6.09 -12.58
C GLU A 209 15.88 -7.44 -13.30
N TYR A 210 15.81 -8.53 -12.55
CA TYR A 210 15.59 -9.84 -13.15
C TYR A 210 14.25 -9.92 -13.89
N GLY A 211 13.15 -9.55 -13.23
CA GLY A 211 11.80 -9.63 -13.82
C GLY A 211 11.61 -8.73 -15.05
N THR A 212 12.33 -7.62 -15.16
CA THR A 212 12.36 -6.82 -16.40
C THR A 212 13.21 -7.48 -17.48
N SER A 213 14.35 -8.08 -17.12
CA SER A 213 15.23 -8.76 -18.09
C SER A 213 14.66 -10.09 -18.63
N SER A 214 13.85 -10.80 -17.83
CA SER A 214 13.24 -12.08 -18.20
C SER A 214 11.98 -11.92 -19.05
N GLY A 215 11.31 -10.75 -18.95
CA GLY A 215 10.01 -10.49 -19.59
C GLY A 215 8.81 -10.65 -18.64
N ALA A 216 9.02 -11.05 -17.38
CA ALA A 216 7.94 -11.21 -16.40
C ALA A 216 7.18 -9.90 -16.12
N ILE A 217 7.88 -8.76 -16.06
CA ILE A 217 7.23 -7.45 -15.92
C ILE A 217 6.56 -7.00 -17.23
N ASP A 218 7.12 -7.36 -18.38
CA ASP A 218 6.48 -7.08 -19.67
C ASP A 218 5.17 -7.83 -19.83
N LEU A 219 5.07 -9.06 -19.32
CA LEU A 219 3.81 -9.79 -19.27
C LEU A 219 2.72 -8.97 -18.57
N VAL A 220 3.04 -8.31 -17.45
CA VAL A 220 2.11 -7.45 -16.70
C VAL A 220 1.80 -6.16 -17.47
N LEU A 221 2.83 -5.44 -17.95
CA LEU A 221 2.64 -4.12 -18.55
C LEU A 221 2.00 -4.20 -19.94
N ASN A 222 2.16 -5.30 -20.67
CA ASN A 222 1.47 -5.50 -21.95
C ASN A 222 -0.04 -5.68 -21.78
N CYS A 223 -0.50 -6.15 -20.62
CA CYS A 223 -1.93 -6.24 -20.31
C CYS A 223 -2.63 -4.87 -20.25
N LEU A 224 -1.89 -3.76 -20.14
CA LEU A 224 -2.43 -2.40 -20.27
C LEU A 224 -3.00 -2.09 -21.66
N LYS A 225 -2.78 -2.96 -22.64
CA LYS A 225 -3.32 -2.87 -24.01
C LYS A 225 -4.62 -3.67 -24.19
N SER A 226 -5.14 -4.29 -23.13
CA SER A 226 -6.37 -5.09 -23.18
C SER A 226 -7.59 -4.21 -23.46
N ASP A 227 -8.53 -4.76 -24.22
CA ASP A 227 -9.83 -4.14 -24.50
C ASP A 227 -10.89 -4.46 -23.43
N ASP A 228 -10.56 -5.26 -22.41
CA ASP A 228 -11.45 -5.58 -21.29
C ASP A 228 -11.30 -4.54 -20.16
N PRO A 229 -12.30 -3.68 -19.91
CA PRO A 229 -12.18 -2.60 -18.92
C PRO A 229 -12.06 -3.08 -17.47
N LEU A 230 -12.68 -4.22 -17.12
CA LEU A 230 -12.64 -4.75 -15.76
C LEU A 230 -11.27 -5.36 -15.46
N PHE A 231 -10.72 -6.09 -16.43
CA PHE A 231 -9.36 -6.60 -16.34
C PHE A 231 -8.35 -5.44 -16.32
N LEU A 232 -8.51 -4.45 -17.20
CA LEU A 232 -7.64 -3.29 -17.29
C LEU A 232 -7.61 -2.50 -15.97
N MET A 233 -8.74 -2.35 -15.28
CA MET A 233 -8.79 -1.70 -13.97
C MET A 233 -7.84 -2.37 -12.96
N ASN A 234 -7.85 -3.71 -12.90
CA ASN A 234 -6.97 -4.45 -12.00
C ASN A 234 -5.50 -4.32 -12.41
N VAL A 235 -5.18 -4.37 -13.71
CA VAL A 235 -3.79 -4.25 -14.21
C VAL A 235 -3.23 -2.86 -13.94
N VAL A 236 -4.04 -1.81 -14.14
CA VAL A 236 -3.66 -0.41 -13.87
C VAL A 236 -3.28 -0.24 -12.39
N ASP A 237 -3.97 -0.92 -11.48
CA ASP A 237 -3.68 -0.91 -10.04
C ASP A 237 -2.38 -1.64 -9.65
N LEU A 238 -1.76 -2.42 -10.57
CA LEU A 238 -0.44 -3.03 -10.34
C LEU A 238 0.74 -2.09 -10.63
N VAL A 239 0.53 -1.02 -11.39
CA VAL A 239 1.61 -0.08 -11.78
C VAL A 239 2.30 0.57 -10.57
N PRO A 240 1.58 1.02 -9.52
CA PRO A 240 2.22 1.53 -8.29
C PRO A 240 3.17 0.54 -7.64
N ALA A 241 2.85 -0.76 -7.65
CA ALA A 241 3.67 -1.79 -7.04
C ALA A 241 4.98 -1.99 -7.83
N VAL A 242 4.94 -1.90 -9.17
CA VAL A 242 6.16 -1.87 -9.99
C VAL A 242 7.04 -0.66 -9.62
N CYS A 243 6.44 0.48 -9.29
CA CYS A 243 7.17 1.70 -8.94
C CYS A 243 7.75 1.72 -7.50
N GLN A 244 7.63 0.64 -6.72
CA GLN A 244 8.22 0.57 -5.37
C GLN A 244 9.76 0.47 -5.38
N THR A 245 10.35 0.13 -6.53
CA THR A 245 11.79 -0.05 -6.72
C THR A 245 12.34 1.00 -7.68
N LYS A 246 13.64 1.31 -7.57
CA LYS A 246 14.27 2.28 -8.47
C LYS A 246 14.30 1.78 -9.91
N ILE A 247 14.61 0.50 -10.07
CA ILE A 247 14.65 -0.16 -11.36
C ILE A 247 13.26 -0.15 -12.00
N GLY A 248 12.20 -0.41 -11.23
CA GLY A 248 10.83 -0.42 -11.74
C GLY A 248 10.37 0.95 -12.24
N VAL A 249 10.67 2.03 -11.51
CA VAL A 249 10.38 3.40 -11.98
C VAL A 249 11.12 3.72 -13.28
N GLN A 250 12.42 3.40 -13.35
CA GLN A 250 13.21 3.60 -14.57
C GLN A 250 12.64 2.80 -15.75
N TYR A 251 12.18 1.57 -15.49
CA TYR A 251 11.57 0.72 -16.50
C TYR A 251 10.28 1.33 -17.05
N ILE A 252 9.40 1.84 -16.18
CA ILE A 252 8.15 2.52 -16.58
C ILE A 252 8.41 3.73 -17.50
N PHE A 253 9.51 4.45 -17.29
CA PHE A 253 9.91 5.57 -18.17
C PHE A 253 10.40 5.11 -19.55
N GLN A 254 10.99 3.91 -19.64
CA GLN A 254 11.59 3.39 -20.86
C GLN A 254 10.64 2.51 -21.68
N SER A 255 9.73 1.79 -21.03
CA SER A 255 8.81 0.82 -21.63
C SER A 255 7.67 1.44 -22.45
N GLY A 256 7.49 2.76 -22.38
CA GLY A 256 6.34 3.45 -22.96
C GLY A 256 5.05 3.32 -22.15
N THR A 257 5.09 2.76 -20.95
CA THR A 257 3.90 2.59 -20.09
C THR A 257 3.19 3.91 -19.82
N LEU A 258 3.91 5.01 -19.60
CA LEU A 258 3.30 6.33 -19.41
C LEU A 258 2.50 6.80 -20.65
N LYS A 259 2.97 6.48 -21.86
CA LYS A 259 2.25 6.78 -23.12
C LYS A 259 0.97 5.96 -23.20
N THR A 260 1.04 4.67 -22.83
CA THR A 260 -0.12 3.78 -22.78
C THR A 260 -1.17 4.28 -21.77
N LEU A 261 -0.75 4.67 -20.57
CA LEU A 261 -1.64 5.23 -19.55
C LEU A 261 -2.31 6.53 -20.02
N LEU A 262 -1.58 7.42 -20.70
CA LEU A 262 -2.17 8.63 -21.28
C LEU A 262 -3.15 8.34 -22.43
N ALA A 263 -2.90 7.30 -23.23
CA ALA A 263 -3.78 6.94 -24.34
C ALA A 263 -5.15 6.43 -23.89
N MET A 264 -5.23 5.80 -22.70
CA MET A 264 -6.48 5.28 -22.14
C MET A 264 -7.22 6.29 -21.25
N THR A 265 -6.80 7.55 -21.19
CA THR A 265 -7.43 8.52 -20.26
C THR A 265 -8.87 8.85 -20.62
N GLU A 266 -9.29 8.61 -21.86
CA GLU A 266 -10.69 8.78 -22.27
C GLU A 266 -11.58 7.58 -21.88
N ASP A 267 -11.01 6.49 -21.37
CA ASP A 267 -11.78 5.35 -20.88
C ASP A 267 -12.63 5.74 -19.66
N PRO A 268 -13.94 5.44 -19.64
CA PRO A 268 -14.83 5.81 -18.53
C PRO A 268 -14.49 5.16 -17.19
N PHE A 269 -13.87 3.98 -17.18
CA PHE A 269 -13.59 3.19 -15.98
C PHE A 269 -12.18 3.45 -15.46
N VAL A 270 -11.18 3.43 -16.34
CA VAL A 270 -9.77 3.52 -15.94
C VAL A 270 -9.15 4.89 -16.17
N GLY A 271 -9.77 5.74 -17.00
CA GLY A 271 -9.12 6.95 -17.49
C GLY A 271 -8.79 7.99 -16.41
N GLY A 272 -9.60 8.04 -15.35
CA GLY A 272 -9.32 8.85 -14.16
C GLY A 272 -8.15 8.30 -13.33
N ASN A 273 -8.05 6.99 -13.17
CA ASN A 273 -6.94 6.36 -12.45
C ASN A 273 -5.63 6.48 -13.25
N ALA A 274 -5.69 6.24 -14.57
CA ALA A 274 -4.54 6.31 -15.46
C ALA A 274 -3.85 7.69 -15.44
N VAL A 275 -4.61 8.79 -15.52
CA VAL A 275 -4.02 10.15 -15.43
C VAL A 275 -3.39 10.42 -14.07
N ARG A 276 -4.01 9.95 -12.96
CA ARG A 276 -3.45 10.09 -11.61
C ARG A 276 -2.12 9.36 -11.51
N LEU A 277 -2.06 8.13 -12.01
CA LEU A 277 -0.86 7.32 -11.99
C LEU A 277 0.30 7.97 -12.72
N VAL A 278 0.08 8.61 -13.88
CA VAL A 278 1.16 9.34 -14.58
C VAL A 278 1.77 10.43 -13.68
N GLY A 279 0.94 11.16 -12.92
CA GLY A 279 1.40 12.10 -11.91
C GLY A 279 2.12 11.43 -10.73
N GLU A 280 1.57 10.34 -10.19
CA GLU A 280 2.12 9.61 -9.05
C GLU A 280 3.46 8.92 -9.36
N VAL A 281 3.67 8.42 -10.59
CA VAL A 281 4.97 7.87 -11.00
C VAL A 281 6.04 8.96 -10.95
N SER A 282 5.71 10.20 -11.33
CA SER A 282 6.63 11.34 -11.22
C SER A 282 6.98 11.65 -9.75
N ALA A 283 5.98 11.61 -8.86
CA ALA A 283 6.19 11.82 -7.42
C ALA A 283 7.03 10.70 -6.79
N THR A 284 6.80 9.46 -7.23
CA THR A 284 7.54 8.28 -6.78
C THR A 284 8.99 8.30 -7.27
N ALA A 285 9.23 8.73 -8.51
CA ALA A 285 10.58 8.94 -9.02
C ALA A 285 11.36 9.93 -8.16
N ALA A 286 10.73 11.05 -7.78
CA ALA A 286 11.36 12.02 -6.91
C ALA A 286 11.65 11.49 -5.50
N SER A 287 10.76 10.72 -4.89
CA SER A 287 10.98 10.13 -3.56
C SER A 287 12.15 9.13 -3.55
N LEU A 288 12.39 8.47 -4.69
CA LEU A 288 13.50 7.55 -4.91
C LEU A 288 14.78 8.22 -5.45
N ASN A 289 14.81 9.56 -5.60
CA ASN A 289 15.89 10.35 -6.19
C ASN A 289 16.25 9.95 -7.63
N ILE A 290 15.24 9.66 -8.45
CA ILE A 290 15.35 9.35 -9.87
C ILE A 290 14.99 10.60 -10.67
N GLU A 291 15.74 10.86 -11.74
CA GLU A 291 15.41 11.96 -12.65
C GLU A 291 14.08 11.69 -13.36
N SER A 292 13.18 12.66 -13.27
CA SER A 292 11.85 12.58 -13.85
C SER A 292 11.88 12.60 -15.39
N TRP A 293 10.96 11.88 -16.00
CA TRP A 293 10.73 11.85 -17.44
C TRP A 293 10.29 13.23 -18.01
N SER A 294 9.77 14.11 -17.15
CA SER A 294 9.11 15.37 -17.53
C SER A 294 10.02 16.32 -18.34
N TRP A 295 11.33 16.22 -18.15
CA TRP A 295 12.32 17.05 -18.82
C TRP A 295 13.04 16.33 -19.98
N SER A 296 12.98 15.00 -20.01
CA SER A 296 13.62 14.18 -21.05
C SER A 296 12.69 13.85 -22.22
N ASP A 297 11.38 13.78 -22.00
CA ASP A 297 10.37 13.59 -23.05
C ASP A 297 9.34 14.74 -23.04
N ALA A 298 9.70 15.84 -23.72
CA ALA A 298 8.83 17.03 -23.82
C ALA A 298 7.48 16.74 -24.50
N THR A 299 7.40 15.73 -25.38
CA THR A 299 6.16 15.33 -26.03
C THR A 299 5.22 14.68 -25.02
N LEU A 300 5.74 13.79 -24.19
CA LEU A 300 4.97 13.18 -23.11
C LEU A 300 4.48 14.23 -22.11
N SER A 301 5.31 15.25 -21.83
CA SER A 301 4.99 16.25 -20.78
C SER A 301 3.86 17.15 -21.24
N LYS A 302 3.94 17.55 -22.51
CA LYS A 302 2.88 18.27 -23.18
C LYS A 302 1.60 17.46 -23.20
N ALA A 303 1.65 16.18 -23.60
CA ALA A 303 0.47 15.31 -23.64
C ALA A 303 -0.18 15.17 -22.26
N PHE A 304 0.60 14.93 -21.20
CA PHE A 304 0.10 14.87 -19.83
C PHE A 304 -0.61 16.16 -19.40
N LEU A 305 0.03 17.32 -19.61
CA LEU A 305 -0.53 18.61 -19.22
C LEU A 305 -1.80 18.95 -20.02
N GLU A 306 -1.85 18.63 -21.32
CA GLU A 306 -3.05 18.80 -22.15
C GLU A 306 -4.20 17.89 -21.70
N THR A 307 -3.91 16.63 -21.35
CA THR A 307 -4.91 15.72 -20.78
C THR A 307 -5.45 16.23 -19.44
N VAL A 308 -4.57 16.70 -18.57
CA VAL A 308 -4.95 17.30 -17.27
C VAL A 308 -5.82 18.55 -17.47
N GLU A 309 -5.45 19.42 -18.41
CA GLU A 309 -6.25 20.61 -18.76
C GLU A 309 -7.64 20.23 -19.27
N SER A 310 -7.72 19.29 -20.21
CA SER A 310 -8.99 18.78 -20.76
C SER A 310 -9.90 18.23 -19.65
N LYS A 311 -9.36 17.37 -18.78
CA LYS A 311 -10.13 16.75 -17.69
C LYS A 311 -10.59 17.73 -16.61
N MET A 312 -9.81 18.78 -16.33
CA MET A 312 -10.26 19.84 -15.42
C MET A 312 -11.45 20.65 -15.96
N GLN A 313 -11.56 20.79 -17.28
CA GLN A 313 -12.71 21.44 -17.95
C GLN A 313 -13.95 20.55 -18.02
N SER A 314 -13.83 19.27 -17.68
CA SER A 314 -14.94 18.32 -17.70
C SER A 314 -16.07 18.75 -16.77
N SER A 315 -17.31 18.40 -17.15
CA SER A 315 -18.48 18.55 -16.28
C SER A 315 -18.55 17.47 -15.21
N ASP A 316 -17.75 16.40 -15.31
CA ASP A 316 -17.68 15.32 -14.33
C ASP A 316 -16.72 15.66 -13.18
N SER A 317 -17.25 15.67 -11.96
CA SER A 317 -16.49 15.92 -10.73
C SER A 317 -15.34 14.94 -10.54
N LEU A 318 -15.51 13.67 -10.91
CA LEU A 318 -14.47 12.64 -10.72
C LEU A 318 -13.28 12.89 -11.66
N GLN A 319 -13.53 13.31 -12.90
CA GLN A 319 -12.48 13.68 -13.84
C GLN A 319 -11.73 14.94 -13.38
N GLN A 320 -12.45 15.93 -12.86
CA GLN A 320 -11.85 17.14 -12.29
C GLN A 320 -10.94 16.81 -11.09
N ILE A 321 -11.41 15.94 -10.19
CA ILE A 321 -10.63 15.47 -9.03
C ILE A 321 -9.38 14.71 -9.47
N ALA A 322 -9.53 13.75 -10.39
CA ALA A 322 -8.41 12.97 -10.91
C ALA A 322 -7.34 13.86 -11.57
N ALA A 323 -7.75 14.87 -12.33
CA ALA A 323 -6.83 15.82 -12.96
C ALA A 323 -6.09 16.69 -11.94
N MET A 324 -6.77 17.19 -10.90
CA MET A 324 -6.13 17.93 -9.82
C MET A 324 -5.14 17.08 -9.02
N ASP A 325 -5.46 15.82 -8.77
CA ASP A 325 -4.59 14.90 -8.04
C ASP A 325 -3.34 14.54 -8.86
N ALA A 326 -3.51 14.28 -10.16
CA ALA A 326 -2.41 14.09 -11.10
C ALA A 326 -1.48 15.31 -11.14
N LEU A 327 -2.06 16.50 -11.27
CA LEU A 327 -1.32 17.76 -11.30
C LEU A 327 -0.57 18.02 -9.99
N ALA A 328 -1.20 17.75 -8.85
CA ALA A 328 -0.59 17.92 -7.55
C ALA A 328 0.55 16.92 -7.33
N ALA A 329 0.39 15.65 -7.70
CA ALA A 329 1.46 14.67 -7.64
C ALA A 329 2.67 15.10 -8.49
N PHE A 330 2.41 15.53 -9.73
CA PHE A 330 3.43 16.07 -10.63
C PHE A 330 4.15 17.28 -10.01
N ALA A 331 3.43 18.31 -9.59
CA ALA A 331 4.03 19.53 -9.04
C ALA A 331 4.71 19.34 -7.68
N SER A 332 4.33 18.29 -6.94
CA SER A 332 4.98 17.92 -5.67
C SER A 332 6.29 17.15 -5.87
N SER A 333 6.58 16.71 -7.10
CA SER A 333 7.72 15.83 -7.39
C SER A 333 9.04 16.57 -7.21
N SER A 334 9.21 17.75 -7.79
CA SER A 334 10.38 18.58 -7.54
C SER A 334 10.12 20.06 -7.81
N ASP A 335 11.06 20.90 -7.39
CA ASP A 335 11.07 22.34 -7.66
C ASP A 335 10.97 22.64 -9.17
N LYS A 336 11.53 21.75 -10.01
CA LYS A 336 11.47 21.88 -11.48
C LYS A 336 10.06 21.66 -11.99
N GLU A 337 9.39 20.58 -11.62
CA GLU A 337 7.99 20.31 -12.01
C GLU A 337 7.05 21.40 -11.51
N LEU A 338 7.23 21.88 -10.28
CA LEU A 338 6.47 23.02 -9.76
C LEU A 338 6.71 24.29 -10.59
N GLN A 339 7.98 24.58 -10.94
CA GLN A 339 8.33 25.71 -11.78
C GLN A 339 7.70 25.57 -13.18
N LEU A 340 7.72 24.38 -13.78
CA LEU A 340 7.10 24.10 -15.07
C LEU A 340 5.59 24.33 -15.00
N LEU A 341 4.91 23.79 -13.99
CA LEU A 341 3.47 24.06 -13.78
C LEU A 341 3.18 25.56 -13.71
N LEU A 342 3.95 26.31 -12.92
CA LEU A 342 3.76 27.76 -12.78
C LEU A 342 4.04 28.57 -14.06
N GLN A 343 4.74 27.99 -15.05
CA GLN A 343 4.86 28.58 -16.38
C GLN A 343 3.58 28.39 -17.21
N HIS A 344 2.85 27.28 -16.99
CA HIS A 344 1.55 27.00 -17.59
C HIS A 344 0.42 27.73 -16.83
N ARG A 345 0.34 29.05 -17.03
CA ARG A 345 -0.61 29.92 -16.32
C ARG A 345 -2.08 29.53 -16.50
N SER A 346 -2.49 29.05 -17.68
CA SER A 346 -3.88 28.63 -17.93
C SER A 346 -4.30 27.47 -17.03
N ILE A 347 -3.46 26.44 -16.95
CA ILE A 347 -3.67 25.26 -16.12
C ILE A 347 -3.70 25.64 -14.64
N CYS A 348 -2.75 26.46 -14.18
CA CYS A 348 -2.75 26.97 -12.80
C CYS A 348 -4.01 27.76 -12.46
N GLN A 349 -4.42 28.67 -13.34
CA GLN A 349 -5.63 29.47 -13.15
C GLN A 349 -6.87 28.58 -13.06
N MET A 350 -7.02 27.64 -13.99
CA MET A 350 -8.15 26.72 -14.03
C MET A 350 -8.22 25.86 -12.76
N TRP A 351 -7.09 25.29 -12.35
CA TRP A 351 -6.99 24.50 -11.12
C TRP A 351 -7.41 25.31 -9.89
N LEU A 352 -6.87 26.52 -9.72
CA LEU A 352 -7.15 27.33 -8.53
C LEU A 352 -8.57 27.90 -8.52
N GLN A 353 -9.16 28.20 -9.68
CA GLN A 353 -10.57 28.62 -9.78
C GLN A 353 -11.56 27.57 -9.27
N LEU A 354 -11.19 26.28 -9.30
CA LEU A 354 -11.99 25.21 -8.70
C LEU A 354 -12.14 25.36 -7.19
N GLY A 355 -11.29 26.16 -6.53
CA GLY A 355 -11.45 26.58 -5.12
C GLY A 355 -12.69 27.43 -4.86
N SER A 356 -13.37 27.92 -5.90
CA SER A 356 -14.68 28.58 -5.85
C SER A 356 -15.82 27.73 -6.42
N SER A 357 -15.57 26.45 -6.72
CA SER A 357 -16.59 25.55 -7.28
C SER A 357 -17.82 25.42 -6.39
N ALA A 358 -19.00 25.37 -7.02
CA ALA A 358 -20.25 25.06 -6.33
C ALA A 358 -20.34 23.57 -5.93
N LYS A 359 -19.52 22.70 -6.52
CA LYS A 359 -19.46 21.27 -6.21
C LYS A 359 -18.50 21.06 -5.05
N MET A 360 -19.02 20.66 -3.90
CA MET A 360 -18.24 20.52 -2.67
C MET A 360 -17.00 19.61 -2.80
N PRO A 361 -17.09 18.40 -3.40
CA PRO A 361 -15.92 17.51 -3.52
C PRO A 361 -14.81 18.12 -4.39
N VAL A 362 -15.18 18.81 -5.47
CA VAL A 362 -14.22 19.50 -6.35
C VAL A 362 -13.53 20.65 -5.61
N LYS A 363 -14.30 21.44 -4.86
CA LYS A 363 -13.79 22.54 -4.05
C LYS A 363 -12.83 22.05 -2.97
N ALA A 364 -13.21 21.01 -2.23
CA ALA A 364 -12.37 20.40 -1.21
C ALA A 364 -11.08 19.81 -1.82
N ASN A 365 -11.19 19.14 -2.97
CA ASN A 365 -10.02 18.57 -3.63
C ASN A 365 -9.05 19.64 -4.16
N CYS A 366 -9.54 20.81 -4.60
CA CYS A 366 -8.67 21.94 -4.94
C CYS A 366 -7.77 22.33 -3.74
N TYR A 367 -8.33 22.38 -2.53
CA TYR A 367 -7.53 22.68 -1.33
C TYR A 367 -6.61 21.53 -0.94
N HIS A 368 -7.04 20.26 -1.02
CA HIS A 368 -6.16 19.12 -0.76
C HIS A 368 -5.00 19.01 -1.75
N SER A 369 -5.27 19.15 -3.05
CA SER A 369 -4.25 19.15 -4.10
C SER A 369 -3.25 20.30 -3.89
N LEU A 370 -3.73 21.50 -3.55
CA LEU A 370 -2.86 22.64 -3.25
C LEU A 370 -2.00 22.39 -2.00
N ALA A 371 -2.61 21.85 -0.94
CA ALA A 371 -1.91 21.51 0.29
C ALA A 371 -0.80 20.49 0.05
N ARG A 372 -1.05 19.46 -0.77
CA ARG A 372 -0.04 18.46 -1.16
C ARG A 372 1.19 19.13 -1.78
N VAL A 373 0.99 20.04 -2.74
CA VAL A 373 2.10 20.76 -3.39
C VAL A 373 2.85 21.66 -2.43
N ILE A 374 2.14 22.46 -1.62
CA ILE A 374 2.77 23.36 -0.63
C ILE A 374 3.51 22.57 0.46
N GLY A 375 2.98 21.40 0.85
CA GLY A 375 3.50 20.55 1.92
C GLY A 375 4.70 19.69 1.52
N ALA A 376 4.88 19.39 0.23
CA ALA A 376 5.84 18.41 -0.28
C ALA A 376 7.30 18.65 0.13
N HIS A 377 7.70 19.91 0.28
CA HIS A 377 9.07 20.30 0.62
C HIS A 377 9.27 20.53 2.14
N THR A 378 8.20 20.42 2.92
CA THR A 378 8.19 20.76 4.36
C THR A 378 8.49 19.55 5.23
N ARG A 379 8.63 19.79 6.55
CA ARG A 379 8.74 18.74 7.57
C ARG A 379 7.52 17.80 7.66
N LEU A 380 6.42 18.11 6.97
CA LEU A 380 5.27 17.19 6.88
C LEU A 380 5.58 15.96 6.01
N SER A 381 6.50 16.10 5.06
CA SER A 381 6.81 15.07 4.06
C SER A 381 8.29 14.68 4.05
N LYS A 382 9.19 15.52 4.58
CA LYS A 382 10.63 15.30 4.56
C LYS A 382 11.25 15.28 5.94
N GLN A 383 12.31 14.48 6.09
CA GLN A 383 13.18 14.52 7.26
C GLN A 383 13.98 15.84 7.29
N PRO A 384 14.44 16.31 8.47
CA PRO A 384 15.14 17.58 8.61
C PRO A 384 16.33 17.75 7.65
N GLU A 385 17.06 16.67 7.35
CA GLU A 385 18.25 16.68 6.49
C GLU A 385 17.91 16.84 4.99
N GLN A 386 16.67 16.51 4.61
CA GLN A 386 16.18 16.58 3.22
C GLN A 386 15.38 17.85 2.94
N MET A 387 15.11 18.65 3.97
CA MET A 387 14.38 19.90 3.83
C MET A 387 15.23 20.95 3.13
N PRO A 388 14.67 21.70 2.16
CA PRO A 388 15.38 22.82 1.58
C PRO A 388 15.74 23.89 2.62
N GLU A 389 16.90 24.52 2.45
CA GLU A 389 17.34 25.67 3.24
C GLU A 389 16.35 26.84 3.13
N GLU A 390 16.36 27.78 4.09
CA GLU A 390 15.42 28.90 4.15
C GLU A 390 15.40 29.77 2.87
N ASN A 391 16.55 29.92 2.21
CA ASN A 391 16.74 30.72 1.00
C ASN A 391 16.46 29.95 -0.31
N ALA A 392 16.03 28.68 -0.24
CA ALA A 392 15.75 27.89 -1.41
C ALA A 392 14.61 28.49 -2.27
N GLY A 393 14.76 28.44 -3.59
CA GLY A 393 13.83 29.05 -4.54
C GLY A 393 12.41 28.47 -4.46
N VAL A 394 12.27 27.21 -4.04
CA VAL A 394 10.97 26.53 -3.92
C VAL A 394 9.99 27.24 -3.00
N TRP A 395 10.48 27.89 -1.93
CA TRP A 395 9.61 28.61 -1.01
C TRP A 395 8.91 29.78 -1.68
N ASN A 396 9.57 30.46 -2.61
CA ASN A 396 8.95 31.51 -3.41
C ASN A 396 7.91 30.94 -4.39
N LEU A 397 8.15 29.75 -4.95
CA LEU A 397 7.18 29.07 -5.81
C LEU A 397 5.91 28.70 -5.02
N CYS A 398 6.07 28.14 -3.81
CA CYS A 398 4.95 27.82 -2.93
C CYS A 398 4.19 29.07 -2.48
N GLU A 399 4.88 30.15 -2.09
CA GLU A 399 4.26 31.43 -1.71
C GLU A 399 3.45 32.03 -2.87
N ARG A 400 4.01 32.02 -4.08
CA ARG A 400 3.32 32.50 -5.28
C ARG A 400 2.07 31.68 -5.56
N LEU A 401 2.18 30.35 -5.53
CA LEU A 401 1.04 29.46 -5.76
C LEU A 401 -0.06 29.67 -4.70
N PHE A 402 0.30 29.76 -3.42
CA PHE A 402 -0.63 30.05 -2.34
C PHE A 402 -1.37 31.38 -2.56
N ASN A 403 -0.64 32.45 -2.87
CA ASN A 403 -1.24 33.78 -3.08
C ASN A 403 -2.14 33.84 -4.32
N SER A 404 -1.83 33.06 -5.36
CA SER A 404 -2.67 32.95 -6.55
C SER A 404 -4.06 32.41 -6.24
N LEU A 405 -4.22 31.49 -5.28
CA LEU A 405 -5.52 30.91 -4.95
C LEU A 405 -6.58 31.97 -4.63
N GLY A 406 -6.27 32.92 -3.73
CA GLY A 406 -7.20 33.99 -3.37
C GLY A 406 -7.57 34.87 -4.56
N SER A 407 -6.58 35.23 -5.37
CA SER A 407 -6.77 36.07 -6.56
C SER A 407 -7.66 35.39 -7.61
N GLU A 408 -7.38 34.12 -7.94
CA GLU A 408 -8.14 33.36 -8.93
C GLU A 408 -9.58 33.06 -8.47
N CYS A 409 -9.80 32.96 -7.15
CA CYS A 409 -11.12 32.84 -6.57
C CYS A 409 -11.86 34.18 -6.37
N GLY A 410 -11.29 35.31 -6.82
CA GLY A 410 -11.90 36.64 -6.69
C GLY A 410 -11.98 37.16 -5.26
N GLN A 411 -11.10 36.69 -4.37
CA GLN A 411 -11.02 37.13 -2.97
C GLN A 411 -9.86 38.10 -2.75
N GLN A 412 -9.96 38.93 -1.71
CA GLN A 412 -8.92 39.89 -1.35
C GLN A 412 -7.58 39.21 -1.01
N SER A 413 -7.62 38.03 -0.39
CA SER A 413 -6.45 37.21 -0.09
C SER A 413 -6.84 35.75 0.06
N THR A 414 -5.86 34.86 -0.07
CA THR A 414 -6.05 33.42 0.16
C THR A 414 -6.52 33.13 1.57
N MET A 415 -5.98 33.81 2.59
CA MET A 415 -6.45 33.63 3.96
C MET A 415 -7.92 34.01 4.14
N VAL A 416 -8.40 35.08 3.51
CA VAL A 416 -9.82 35.45 3.56
C VAL A 416 -10.69 34.36 2.92
N LEU A 417 -10.27 33.80 1.78
CA LEU A 417 -10.95 32.68 1.13
C LEU A 417 -11.05 31.47 2.08
N LEU A 418 -9.91 31.03 2.64
CA LEU A 418 -9.82 29.85 3.50
C LEU A 418 -10.66 30.03 4.78
N MET A 419 -10.58 31.20 5.42
CA MET A 419 -11.37 31.48 6.63
C MET A 419 -12.87 31.58 6.34
N ASN A 420 -13.28 32.01 5.15
CA ASN A 420 -14.68 31.97 4.74
C ASN A 420 -15.15 30.54 4.46
N ALA A 421 -14.29 29.67 3.91
CA ALA A 421 -14.59 28.24 3.77
C ALA A 421 -14.74 27.55 5.14
N LEU A 422 -13.90 27.89 6.13
CA LEU A 422 -14.02 27.44 7.53
C LEU A 422 -15.24 27.99 8.28
N LYS A 423 -16.07 28.84 7.70
CA LYS A 423 -17.38 29.18 8.29
C LYS A 423 -18.48 28.22 7.84
N GLN A 424 -18.24 27.43 6.80
CA GLN A 424 -19.21 26.50 6.27
C GLN A 424 -19.24 25.22 7.11
N PRO A 425 -20.42 24.59 7.29
CA PRO A 425 -20.61 23.44 8.16
C PRO A 425 -20.30 22.10 7.45
N PHE A 426 -19.31 22.07 6.56
CA PHE A 426 -18.95 20.87 5.79
C PHE A 426 -17.60 20.33 6.24
N GLU A 427 -17.58 19.15 6.86
CA GLU A 427 -16.36 18.54 7.41
C GLU A 427 -15.24 18.42 6.36
N GLU A 428 -15.52 17.82 5.20
CA GLU A 428 -14.57 17.64 4.09
C GLU A 428 -13.95 18.97 3.60
N LEU A 429 -14.75 20.04 3.56
CA LEU A 429 -14.24 21.37 3.21
C LEU A 429 -13.32 21.91 4.29
N ARG A 430 -13.65 21.69 5.56
CA ARG A 430 -12.86 22.20 6.69
C ARG A 430 -11.54 21.47 6.80
N THR A 431 -11.54 20.14 6.71
CA THR A 431 -10.32 19.32 6.75
C THR A 431 -9.39 19.67 5.60
N SER A 432 -9.92 19.91 4.40
CA SER A 432 -9.12 20.37 3.26
C SER A 432 -8.53 21.76 3.42
N VAL A 433 -9.26 22.72 4.02
CA VAL A 433 -8.68 24.03 4.38
C VAL A 433 -7.61 23.89 5.47
N PHE A 434 -7.84 23.09 6.50
CA PHE A 434 -6.84 22.86 7.54
C PHE A 434 -5.58 22.18 6.99
N HIS A 435 -5.71 21.31 5.98
CA HIS A 435 -4.57 20.73 5.29
C HIS A 435 -3.72 21.83 4.61
N VAL A 436 -4.33 22.81 3.95
CA VAL A 436 -3.61 23.97 3.38
C VAL A 436 -2.93 24.77 4.49
N LEU A 437 -3.66 25.15 5.54
CA LEU A 437 -3.13 25.96 6.65
C LEU A 437 -1.97 25.26 7.37
N ARG A 438 -2.07 23.95 7.57
CA ARG A 438 -0.99 23.13 8.15
C ARG A 438 0.25 23.16 7.26
N SER A 439 0.08 23.02 5.95
CA SER A 439 1.16 23.06 4.96
C SER A 439 1.84 24.43 4.89
N VAL A 440 1.08 25.51 5.05
CA VAL A 440 1.59 26.89 5.17
C VAL A 440 2.33 27.11 6.49
N ALA A 441 1.81 26.59 7.62
CA ALA A 441 2.50 26.64 8.91
C ALA A 441 3.80 25.81 8.92
N ALA A 442 3.88 24.79 8.06
CA ALA A 442 5.00 23.88 7.98
C ALA A 442 6.22 24.41 7.19
N GLN A 443 6.07 25.55 6.51
CA GLN A 443 7.10 26.13 5.66
C GLN A 443 8.39 26.44 6.43
N ASN A 444 9.54 26.12 5.82
CA ASN A 444 10.85 26.52 6.32
C ASN A 444 11.26 27.91 5.82
N ASN A 445 10.30 28.83 5.71
CA ASN A 445 10.50 30.20 5.27
C ASN A 445 9.50 31.13 5.98
N PRO A 446 9.87 32.40 6.31
CA PRO A 446 9.00 33.30 7.05
C PRO A 446 7.69 33.67 6.34
N TRP A 447 7.55 33.44 5.03
CA TRP A 447 6.29 33.72 4.32
C TRP A 447 5.10 32.97 4.93
N GLY A 448 5.29 31.72 5.37
CA GLY A 448 4.21 30.90 5.92
C GLY A 448 3.60 31.53 7.16
N MET A 449 4.43 31.91 8.13
CA MET A 449 3.97 32.58 9.35
C MET A 449 3.40 33.97 9.07
N ARG A 450 3.98 34.72 8.12
CA ARG A 450 3.45 36.03 7.69
C ARG A 450 2.06 35.91 7.06
N ALA A 451 1.81 34.87 6.26
CA ALA A 451 0.50 34.59 5.70
C ALA A 451 -0.54 34.32 6.79
N LEU A 452 -0.21 33.49 7.79
CA LEU A 452 -1.12 33.22 8.91
C LEU A 452 -1.41 34.49 9.74
N LEU A 453 -0.39 35.32 9.98
CA LEU A 453 -0.52 36.61 10.66
C LEU A 453 -1.32 37.66 9.87
N SER A 454 -1.46 37.49 8.56
CA SER A 454 -2.17 38.47 7.72
C SER A 454 -3.69 38.47 7.96
N TYR A 455 -4.23 37.45 8.62
CA TYR A 455 -5.63 37.36 8.99
C TYR A 455 -5.82 37.63 10.49
N GLY A 456 -6.37 38.80 10.82
CA GLY A 456 -6.69 39.15 12.20
C GLY A 456 -7.68 38.16 12.81
N GLY A 457 -7.39 37.66 14.02
CA GLY A 457 -8.24 36.67 14.70
C GLY A 457 -7.91 35.21 14.37
N PHE A 458 -6.92 34.92 13.51
CA PHE A 458 -6.61 33.55 13.12
C PHE A 458 -6.14 32.68 14.30
N PHE A 459 -5.26 33.20 15.16
CA PHE A 459 -4.74 32.43 16.29
C PHE A 459 -5.76 32.31 17.43
N GLU A 460 -6.59 33.32 17.63
CA GLU A 460 -7.77 33.25 18.50
C GLU A 460 -8.72 32.15 18.00
N PHE A 461 -8.99 32.13 16.70
CA PHE A 461 -9.73 31.04 16.07
C PHE A 461 -9.04 29.71 16.35
N LEU A 462 -7.73 29.53 16.15
CA LEU A 462 -7.03 28.27 16.45
C LEU A 462 -7.16 27.81 17.91
N MET A 463 -7.27 28.74 18.86
CA MET A 463 -7.43 28.43 20.29
C MET A 463 -8.90 28.21 20.71
N ASP A 464 -9.87 28.73 19.94
CA ASP A 464 -11.29 28.57 20.24
C ASP A 464 -11.75 27.13 20.03
N ARG A 465 -12.29 26.50 21.07
CA ARG A 465 -12.65 25.08 21.05
C ARG A 465 -14.06 24.82 20.53
N THR A 466 -14.86 25.87 20.37
CA THR A 466 -16.27 25.77 19.97
C THR A 466 -16.47 25.86 18.46
N THR A 467 -15.43 26.18 17.70
CA THR A 467 -15.56 26.38 16.25
C THR A 467 -15.64 25.08 15.45
N GLU A 468 -15.18 23.96 16.02
CA GLU A 468 -15.09 22.67 15.33
C GLU A 468 -16.12 21.66 15.86
N PRO A 469 -17.08 21.24 15.01
CA PRO A 469 -18.20 20.41 15.44
C PRO A 469 -17.81 18.95 15.63
N THR A 470 -16.82 18.45 14.88
CA THR A 470 -16.51 17.02 14.81
C THR A 470 -15.15 16.69 15.40
N LYS A 471 -14.94 15.40 15.67
CA LYS A 471 -13.65 14.87 16.13
C LYS A 471 -12.55 15.19 15.13
N GLU A 472 -12.78 14.87 13.85
CA GLU A 472 -11.80 15.02 12.79
C GLU A 472 -11.38 16.48 12.57
N THR A 473 -12.35 17.41 12.54
CA THR A 473 -12.04 18.84 12.36
C THR A 473 -11.25 19.42 13.54
N ARG A 474 -11.49 18.94 14.77
CA ARG A 474 -10.67 19.30 15.94
C ARG A 474 -9.24 18.80 15.83
N GLU A 475 -9.05 17.55 15.39
CA GLU A 475 -7.71 16.96 15.19
C GLU A 475 -6.93 17.71 14.10
N TRP A 476 -7.57 18.03 12.99
CA TRP A 476 -6.95 18.82 11.91
C TRP A 476 -6.56 20.22 12.35
N LYS A 477 -7.47 20.93 13.03
CA LYS A 477 -7.17 22.25 13.60
C LYS A 477 -6.02 22.20 14.60
N PHE A 478 -5.99 21.18 15.45
CA PHE A 478 -4.89 20.96 16.38
C PHE A 478 -3.57 20.66 15.64
N ALA A 479 -3.60 19.93 14.53
CA ALA A 479 -2.43 19.71 13.70
C ALA A 479 -1.88 21.01 13.07
N VAL A 480 -2.74 21.99 12.77
CA VAL A 480 -2.30 23.34 12.37
C VAL A 480 -1.60 24.05 13.53
N LEU A 481 -2.17 23.99 14.75
CA LEU A 481 -1.56 24.59 15.95
C LEU A 481 -0.18 23.98 16.25
N ASP A 482 -0.07 22.66 16.19
CA ASP A 482 1.20 21.95 16.33
C ASP A 482 2.20 22.41 15.27
N ALA A 483 1.76 22.53 14.01
CA ALA A 483 2.61 23.01 12.94
C ALA A 483 3.06 24.48 13.12
N VAL A 484 2.22 25.34 13.67
CA VAL A 484 2.60 26.73 13.99
C VAL A 484 3.74 26.75 15.02
N LEU A 485 3.62 25.96 16.09
CA LEU A 485 4.59 25.94 17.19
C LEU A 485 5.89 25.21 16.85
N ALA A 486 5.83 24.23 15.93
CA ALA A 486 7.00 23.57 15.39
C ALA A 486 7.75 24.41 14.33
N SER A 487 7.19 25.56 13.91
CA SER A 487 7.85 26.43 12.93
C SER A 487 9.07 27.14 13.56
N PRO A 488 10.24 27.16 12.88
CA PRO A 488 11.38 27.96 13.34
C PRO A 488 11.08 29.47 13.34
N PHE A 489 10.02 29.89 12.64
CA PHE A 489 9.55 31.27 12.56
C PHE A 489 8.48 31.62 13.59
N GLN A 490 8.22 30.76 14.58
CA GLN A 490 7.37 31.12 15.72
C GLN A 490 7.80 32.42 16.44
N PRO A 491 9.08 32.86 16.48
CA PRO A 491 9.44 34.15 17.09
C PRO A 491 8.83 35.39 16.43
N LEU A 492 8.24 35.26 15.24
CA LEU A 492 7.42 36.32 14.62
C LEU A 492 6.10 36.56 15.37
N LEU A 493 5.67 35.60 16.18
CA LEU A 493 4.53 35.72 17.08
C LEU A 493 4.95 36.46 18.35
N ASP A 494 4.06 37.30 18.88
CA ASP A 494 4.29 37.94 20.17
C ASP A 494 4.44 36.89 21.29
N ALA A 495 5.21 37.23 22.33
CA ALA A 495 5.53 36.28 23.41
C ALA A 495 4.28 35.79 24.15
N SER A 496 3.28 36.65 24.35
CA SER A 496 2.06 36.30 25.07
C SER A 496 1.21 35.31 24.27
N LEU A 497 1.09 35.52 22.96
CA LEU A 497 0.38 34.65 22.04
C LEU A 497 1.05 33.29 21.97
N ARG A 498 2.39 33.24 21.90
CA ARG A 498 3.13 31.97 21.93
C ARG A 498 2.85 31.17 23.20
N GLU A 499 2.89 31.80 24.37
CA GLU A 499 2.58 31.13 25.63
C GLU A 499 1.15 30.56 25.65
N LYS A 500 0.17 31.32 25.14
CA LYS A 500 -1.22 30.87 25.03
C LYS A 500 -1.36 29.69 24.05
N LEU A 501 -0.70 29.74 22.91
CA LEU A 501 -0.69 28.66 21.93
C LEU A 501 -0.05 27.39 22.51
N GLN A 502 1.08 27.50 23.19
CA GLN A 502 1.73 26.37 23.87
C GLN A 502 0.85 25.78 24.98
N ALA A 503 0.18 26.63 25.76
CA ALA A 503 -0.78 26.18 26.76
C ALA A 503 -1.97 25.45 26.13
N SER A 504 -2.44 25.91 24.97
CA SER A 504 -3.48 25.23 24.20
C SER A 504 -3.01 23.87 23.68
N LEU A 505 -1.79 23.79 23.13
CA LEU A 505 -1.19 22.55 22.62
C LEU A 505 -1.08 21.49 23.73
N ARG A 506 -0.57 21.87 24.92
CA ARG A 506 -0.43 20.96 26.08
C ARG A 506 -1.75 20.35 26.57
N ARG A 507 -2.87 21.05 26.35
CA ARG A 507 -4.20 20.57 26.76
C ARG A 507 -4.80 19.57 25.75
N GLY A 508 -4.22 19.46 24.56
CA GLY A 508 -4.70 18.55 23.52
C GLY A 508 -6.01 19.00 22.82
N PRO A 509 -6.42 18.28 21.77
CA PRO A 509 -7.56 18.64 20.91
C PRO A 509 -8.94 18.55 21.57
N TYR A 510 -9.07 17.87 22.72
CA TYR A 510 -10.36 17.53 23.33
C TYR A 510 -10.64 18.18 24.69
N ALA A 511 -9.68 18.91 25.28
CA ALA A 511 -9.88 19.46 26.61
C ALA A 511 -11.09 20.42 26.66
N GLY A 512 -12.03 20.18 27.58
CA GLY A 512 -13.22 21.02 27.73
C GLY A 512 -14.38 20.70 26.77
N ALA A 513 -14.30 19.63 25.98
CA ALA A 513 -15.51 19.03 25.40
C ALA A 513 -16.34 18.43 26.54
N ALA A 514 -17.61 18.82 26.66
CA ALA A 514 -18.54 18.10 27.52
C ALA A 514 -18.50 16.61 27.15
N ALA A 515 -18.50 15.74 28.17
CA ALA A 515 -18.59 14.30 27.96
C ALA A 515 -19.76 14.02 26.99
N PRO A 516 -19.61 13.09 26.01
CA PRO A 516 -20.79 12.55 25.34
C PRO A 516 -21.73 12.07 26.44
N ALA A 517 -23.00 12.45 26.38
CA ALA A 517 -24.00 11.90 27.30
C ALA A 517 -23.83 10.37 27.27
N GLU A 518 -23.43 9.79 28.40
CA GLU A 518 -23.50 8.35 28.58
C GLU A 518 -24.93 7.98 28.19
N MET A 519 -25.07 7.13 27.17
CA MET A 519 -26.34 6.43 26.98
C MET A 519 -26.54 5.64 28.27
N GLU A 520 -27.37 6.18 29.17
CA GLU A 520 -28.04 5.38 30.17
C GLU A 520 -28.79 4.30 29.39
N LEU A 521 -28.17 3.13 29.30
CA LEU A 521 -28.89 1.89 29.05
C LEU A 521 -29.84 1.73 30.23
N GLU A 522 -31.04 2.31 30.10
CA GLU A 522 -32.17 1.94 30.92
C GLU A 522 -32.41 0.46 30.70
N SER A 523 -31.98 -0.33 31.68
CA SER A 523 -32.39 -1.71 31.86
C SER A 523 -33.90 -1.75 32.12
N ALA A 524 -34.66 -2.26 31.16
CA ALA A 524 -36.00 -2.81 31.34
C ALA A 524 -36.16 -4.06 30.47
#